data_AF-A0A925PRL2-F1
#
_entry.id   AF-A0A925PRL2-F1
#
_cell.length_a   1.000
_cell.length_b   1.000
_cell.length_c   1.000
_cell.angle_alpha   90.00
_cell.angle_beta   90.00
_cell.angle_gamma   90.00
#
_symmetry.space_group_name_H-M   'P 1'
#
loop_
_entity.id
_entity.type
_entity.pdbx_description
1 polymer ?
#
loop_
_entity_poly.entity_id
_entity_poly.type
_entity_poly.pdbx_seq_one_letter_code
_entity_poly.pdbx_strand_id
1 'polypeptide(L)' 'MAVNDLRKALVIAEIKRNKSRISLSALQHKAERLLQENQGYQVEYRALGLEDMMEFLTSKQNI' A
#
# COMPACT_ATOMS: atom_id res chain seq x y z
N MET A 1 1.89 1.98 6.09
CA MET A 1 0.68 2.77 5.84
C MET A 1 1.10 4.19 5.51
N ALA A 2 0.47 4.81 4.53
CA ALA A 2 0.67 6.22 4.20
C ALA A 2 -0.67 6.94 4.28
N VAL A 3 -0.68 8.14 4.85
CA VAL A 3 -1.89 8.92 5.14
C VAL A 3 -1.83 10.23 4.39
N ASN A 4 -2.94 10.62 3.76
CA ASN A 4 -3.16 11.97 3.25
C ASN A 4 -4.43 12.53 3.89
N ASP A 5 -4.26 13.30 4.95
CA ASP A 5 -5.39 13.83 5.73
C ASP A 5 -6.19 14.89 4.99
N LEU A 6 -5.53 15.70 4.15
CA LEU A 6 -6.19 16.73 3.35
C LEU A 6 -7.20 16.12 2.37
N ARG A 7 -6.85 14.99 1.76
CA ARG A 7 -7.70 14.25 0.82
C ARG A 7 -8.52 13.15 1.48
N LYS A 8 -8.35 12.92 2.79
CA LYS A 8 -8.91 11.77 3.51
C LYS A 8 -8.64 10.46 2.77
N ALA A 9 -7.38 10.22 2.40
CA ALA A 9 -6.95 9.03 1.68
C ALA A 9 -5.91 8.23 2.48
N LEU A 10 -6.02 6.90 2.43
CA LEU A 10 -5.18 5.95 3.14
C LEU A 10 -4.64 4.91 2.17
N VAL A 11 -3.32 4.69 2.19
CA VAL A 11 -2.70 3.57 1.47
C VAL A 11 -2.17 2.57 2.49
N ILE A 12 -2.71 1.35 2.44
CA ILE A 12 -2.25 0.22 3.24
C ILE A 12 -1.49 -0.71 2.31
N ALA A 13 -0.19 -0.85 2.55
CA ALA A 13 0.68 -1.68 1.72
C ALA A 13 1.34 -2.78 2.54
N GLU A 14 1.39 -4.00 1.99
CA GLU A 14 2.32 -5.03 2.43
C GLU A 14 3.49 -5.07 1.44
N ILE A 15 4.71 -5.16 1.98
CA ILE A 15 5.94 -5.14 1.19
C ILE A 15 6.68 -6.45 1.44
N LYS A 16 7.03 -7.17 0.37
CA LYS A 16 7.83 -8.40 0.43
C LYS A 16 8.81 -8.43 -0.73
N ARG A 17 9.92 -9.17 -0.58
CA ARG A 17 10.86 -9.37 -1.70
C ARG A 17 10.20 -9.98 -2.93
N ASN A 18 9.31 -10.96 -2.72
CA ASN A 18 8.49 -11.57 -3.76
C ASN A 18 7.02 -11.20 -3.54
N LYS A 19 6.48 -10.38 -4.45
CA LYS A 19 5.10 -9.88 -4.39
C LYS A 19 4.05 -10.97 -4.44
N SER A 20 4.33 -12.12 -5.07
CA SER A 20 3.40 -13.26 -5.12
C SER A 20 3.13 -13.90 -3.76
N ARG A 21 3.97 -13.62 -2.75
CA ARG A 21 3.77 -14.05 -1.37
C ARG A 21 2.90 -13.11 -0.54
N ILE A 22 2.36 -12.07 -1.15
CA ILE A 22 1.44 -11.13 -0.51
C ILE A 22 0.02 -11.58 -0.82
N SER A 23 -0.81 -11.67 0.23
CA SER A 23 -2.24 -11.90 0.09
C SER A 23 -2.96 -10.61 0.45
N LEU A 24 -3.65 -10.01 -0.53
CA LEU A 24 -4.42 -8.79 -0.29
C LEU A 24 -5.59 -9.04 0.67
N SER A 25 -6.20 -10.23 0.66
CA SER A 25 -7.25 -10.59 1.62
C SER A 25 -6.69 -10.68 3.05
N ALA A 26 -5.51 -11.28 3.24
CA ALA A 26 -4.86 -11.29 4.55
C ALA A 26 -4.44 -9.89 5.00
N LEU A 27 -4.02 -9.02 4.08
CA LEU A 27 -3.71 -7.62 4.37
C LEU A 27 -4.96 -6.83 4.80
N GLN A 28 -6.08 -7.01 4.09
CA GLN A 28 -7.37 -6.41 4.44
C GLN A 28 -7.81 -6.83 5.84
N HIS A 29 -7.72 -8.12 6.17
CA HIS A 29 -8.09 -8.63 7.49
C HIS A 29 -7.19 -8.03 8.61
N LYS A 30 -5.88 -7.95 8.39
CA LYS A 30 -4.96 -7.29 9.33
C LYS A 30 -5.25 -5.79 9.52
N ALA A 31 -5.84 -5.16 8.50
CA ALA A 31 -6.11 -3.73 8.49
C ALA A 31 -7.43 -3.35 9.18
N GLU A 32 -8.30 -4.30 9.54
CA GLU A 32 -9.65 -4.01 10.06
C GLU A 32 -9.65 -3.00 11.21
N ARG A 33 -8.73 -3.14 12.17
CA ARG A 33 -8.60 -2.19 13.28
C ARG A 33 -8.23 -0.78 12.83
N LEU A 34 -7.31 -0.66 11.86
CA LEU A 34 -6.92 0.63 11.30
C LEU A 34 -8.08 1.31 10.57
N LEU A 35 -8.95 0.54 9.90
CA LEU A 35 -10.13 1.08 9.25
C LEU A 35 -11.14 1.66 10.24
N GLN A 36 -11.27 1.02 11.41
CA GLN A 36 -12.14 1.53 12.48
C GLN A 36 -11.66 2.88 13.03
N GLU A 37 -10.34 3.08 13.11
CA GLU A 37 -9.73 4.32 13.58
C GLU A 37 -9.73 5.44 12.51
N ASN A 38 -9.91 5.08 11.23
CA ASN A 38 -9.82 6.00 10.08
C ASN A 38 -11.13 6.01 9.27
N GLN A 39 -12.28 6.04 9.95
CA GLN A 39 -13.58 6.09 9.29
C GLN A 39 -13.69 7.32 8.35
N GLY A 40 -14.29 7.10 7.19
CA GLY A 40 -14.46 8.13 6.16
C GLY A 40 -13.24 8.36 5.26
N TYR A 41 -12.11 7.67 5.50
CA TYR A 41 -10.99 7.70 4.57
C TYR A 41 -11.24 6.76 3.39
N GLN A 42 -10.85 7.18 2.19
CA GLN A 42 -10.76 6.31 1.02
C GLN A 42 -9.51 5.43 1.17
N VAL A 43 -9.69 4.12 1.14
CA VAL A 43 -8.61 3.16 1.41
C VAL A 43 -8.20 2.42 0.15
N GLU A 44 -6.91 2.46 -0.15
CA GLU A 44 -6.27 1.68 -1.20
C GLU A 44 -5.35 0.62 -0.59
N TYR A 45 -5.44 -0.61 -1.11
CA TYR A 45 -4.55 -1.70 -0.73
C TYR A 45 -3.52 -1.94 -1.82
N ARG A 46 -2.24 -1.96 -1.45
CA ARG A 46 -1.14 -2.24 -2.38
C ARG A 46 -0.32 -3.44 -1.93
N ALA A 47 -0.01 -4.31 -2.88
CA ALA A 47 1.08 -5.25 -2.75
C ALA A 47 2.30 -4.63 -3.43
N LEU A 48 3.45 -4.62 -2.77
CA LEU A 48 4.68 -4.07 -3.34
C LEU A 48 5.83 -5.10 -3.22
N GLY A 49 6.55 -5.26 -4.33
CA GLY A 49 7.68 -6.17 -4.53
C GLY A 49 8.97 -5.46 -4.91
N LEU A 50 10.03 -6.24 -5.16
CA LEU A 50 11.28 -5.71 -5.69
C LEU A 50 11.10 -5.17 -7.12
N GLU A 51 10.20 -5.78 -7.89
CA GLU A 51 9.84 -5.32 -9.22
C GLU A 51 9.30 -3.88 -9.22
N ASP A 52 8.45 -3.51 -8.26
CA ASP A 52 7.91 -2.15 -8.14
C ASP A 52 9.01 -1.14 -7.79
N MET A 53 9.99 -1.55 -6.98
CA MET A 53 11.16 -0.73 -6.67
C MET A 53 12.03 -0.50 -7.92
N MET A 54 12.27 -1.55 -8.72
CA MET A 54 13.06 -1.44 -9.95
C MET A 54 12.35 -0.55 -10.99
N GLU A 55 11.03 -0.69 -11.14
CA GLU A 55 10.22 0.18 -11.97
C GLU A 55 10.34 1.65 -11.52
N PHE A 56 10.20 1.90 -10.21
CA PHE A 56 10.33 3.24 -9.65
C PHE A 56 11.71 3.86 -9.92
N LEU A 57 12.79 3.13 -9.63
CA LEU A 57 14.16 3.63 -9.84
C LEU A 57 14.47 3.90 -11.32
N THR A 58 13.95 3.07 -12.22
CA THR A 58 14.12 3.26 -13.67
C THR A 58 13.33 4.48 -14.15
N SER A 59 12.11 4.69 -13.63
CA SER A 59 11.29 5.86 -13.96
C SER A 59 11.92 7.19 -13.53
N LYS A 60 12.79 7.17 -12.51
CA LYS A 60 13.47 8.36 -11.97
C LYS A 60 14.76 8.72 -12.70
N GLN A 61 15.34 7.81 -13.49
CA GLN A 61 16.56 8.08 -14.27
C GLN A 61 16.26 8.72 -15.64
N ASN A 62 14.99 8.75 -16.05
CA ASN A 62 14.54 9.39 -17.29
C ASN A 62 14.04 10.83 -17.07
N ILE A 63 14.46 11.50 -15.99
CA ILE A 63 14.12 12.89 -15.64
C ILE A 63 15.41 13.66 -15.37
#